data_AF-A0A1X2HQY0-F1
#
_entry.id   AF-A0A1X2HQY0-F1
#
_cell.length_a   1.000
_cell.length_b   1.000
_cell.length_c   1.000
_cell.angle_alpha   90.00
_cell.angle_beta   90.00
_cell.angle_gamma   90.00
#
_symmetry.space_group_name_H-M   'P 1'
#
loop_
_entity.id
_entity.type
_entity.pdbx_description
1 polymer ?
#
loop_
_entity_poly.entity_id
_entity_poly.type
_entity_poly.pdbx_seq_one_letter_code
_entity_poly.pdbx_strand_id
1 'polypeptide(L)'
;MLASLQTAARNAALVRPTLYTSSRCIATSLRLCNDQPTQDETAKKQDTESALDEQSNAEAEATTTTTPEEEPAAPIKESRRRRRFHEWANGAGKKYARAADGTTNYLNGETPFPNNPLFRPRPPISDAQRQKLYDTYLSDPESWTIRKLATKFNISIRMERLMGADQSVTPLNEPLVDVFPPVRKPFFKSLEEDADFGHKDAAKVLKRMPFGELREHTIRKEEADFHKKTVVKGEKKGNLLIVDTSARK
;
A
#
# COMPACT_ATOMS: atom_id res chain seq x y z
N MET A 1 43.88 2.67 -67.00
CA MET A 1 43.36 1.33 -66.72
C MET A 1 42.23 1.47 -65.72
N LEU A 2 41.01 1.17 -66.17
CA LEU A 2 39.73 1.36 -65.47
C LEU A 2 39.27 0.02 -64.90
N ALA A 3 38.88 -0.02 -63.63
CA ALA A 3 38.01 -1.03 -63.01
C ALA A 3 37.45 -0.36 -61.75
N SER A 4 36.19 0.08 -61.65
CA SER A 4 34.88 -0.55 -61.91
C SER A 4 34.73 -1.87 -61.17
N LEU A 5 34.30 -1.79 -59.89
CA LEU A 5 33.75 -2.93 -59.16
C LEU A 5 32.36 -2.58 -58.65
N GLN A 6 31.44 -3.45 -59.05
CA GLN A 6 30.00 -3.34 -58.96
C GLN A 6 29.44 -3.66 -57.58
N THR A 7 28.37 -2.93 -57.32
CA THR A 7 27.25 -3.10 -56.40
C THR A 7 26.78 -4.56 -56.25
N ALA A 8 26.56 -4.99 -55.01
CA ALA A 8 25.68 -6.14 -54.70
C ALA A 8 24.81 -5.80 -53.48
N ALA A 9 23.64 -5.23 -53.73
CA ALA A 9 22.58 -5.08 -52.75
C ALA A 9 21.86 -6.43 -52.58
N ARG A 10 21.94 -7.04 -51.39
CA ARG A 10 21.17 -8.22 -51.02
C ARG A 10 19.88 -7.79 -50.33
N ASN A 11 18.77 -7.91 -51.05
CA ASN A 11 17.41 -7.85 -50.56
C ASN A 11 17.16 -9.04 -49.60
N ALA A 12 17.04 -8.78 -48.31
CA ALA A 12 16.54 -9.75 -47.33
C ALA A 12 15.04 -9.51 -47.12
N ALA A 13 14.23 -10.32 -47.79
CA ALA A 13 12.79 -10.34 -47.65
C ALA A 13 12.36 -10.99 -46.32
N LEU A 14 11.58 -10.23 -45.55
CA LEU A 14 10.31 -10.62 -44.92
C LEU A 14 10.14 -12.07 -44.43
N VAL A 15 10.20 -12.25 -43.10
CA VAL A 15 9.26 -13.12 -42.38
C VAL A 15 8.88 -12.42 -41.07
N ARG A 16 7.68 -11.82 -41.03
CA ARG A 16 7.11 -11.27 -39.79
C ARG A 16 6.36 -12.39 -39.05
N PRO A 17 6.65 -12.68 -37.77
CA PRO A 17 5.84 -13.60 -36.99
C PRO A 17 4.49 -12.95 -36.68
N THR A 18 3.40 -13.55 -37.17
CA THR A 18 2.03 -13.23 -36.79
C THR A 18 1.81 -13.66 -35.34
N LEU A 19 1.66 -12.70 -34.43
CA LEU A 19 1.24 -12.96 -33.06
C LEU A 19 -0.25 -13.33 -33.06
N TYR A 20 -0.52 -14.58 -32.72
CA TYR A 20 -1.84 -15.14 -32.48
C TYR A 20 -2.45 -14.51 -31.21
N THR A 21 -3.31 -13.51 -31.38
CA THR A 21 -4.08 -12.93 -30.27
C THR A 21 -5.28 -13.83 -29.99
N SER A 22 -5.14 -14.74 -29.02
CA SER A 22 -6.28 -15.48 -28.47
C SER A 22 -7.10 -14.54 -27.58
N SER A 23 -8.11 -13.93 -28.18
CA SER A 23 -9.19 -13.25 -27.46
C SER A 23 -10.00 -14.27 -26.67
N ARG A 24 -9.60 -14.52 -25.42
CA ARG A 24 -10.51 -15.09 -24.42
C ARG A 24 -11.28 -13.95 -23.79
N CYS A 25 -12.51 -13.76 -24.24
CA CYS A 25 -13.51 -12.94 -23.59
C CYS A 25 -13.80 -13.52 -22.21
N ILE A 26 -13.25 -12.90 -21.15
CA ILE A 26 -13.71 -13.14 -19.78
C ILE A 26 -14.91 -12.23 -19.58
N ALA A 27 -16.10 -12.79 -19.75
CA ALA A 27 -17.35 -12.17 -19.32
C ALA A 27 -17.41 -12.25 -17.78
N THR A 28 -16.75 -11.33 -17.09
CA THR A 28 -17.02 -11.10 -15.65
C THR A 28 -18.28 -10.26 -15.52
N SER A 29 -19.36 -10.98 -15.22
CA SER A 29 -20.62 -10.46 -14.73
C SER A 29 -20.38 -9.52 -13.53
N LEU A 30 -20.64 -8.23 -13.73
CA LEU A 30 -20.81 -7.25 -12.67
C LEU A 30 -22.09 -7.62 -11.90
N ARG A 31 -21.96 -8.28 -10.75
CA ARG A 31 -23.00 -8.27 -9.74
C ARG A 31 -22.87 -6.96 -8.95
N LEU A 32 -23.73 -6.01 -9.30
CA LEU A 32 -24.22 -4.98 -8.39
C LEU A 32 -24.87 -5.69 -7.21
N CYS A 33 -24.22 -5.68 -6.04
CA CYS A 33 -24.92 -5.78 -4.77
C CYS A 33 -24.87 -4.39 -4.15
N ASN A 34 -25.96 -3.67 -4.40
CA ASN A 34 -26.33 -2.43 -3.77
C ASN A 34 -27.15 -2.85 -2.54
N ASP A 35 -26.58 -2.78 -1.33
CA ASP A 35 -27.34 -2.89 -0.09
C ASP A 35 -26.77 -1.89 0.91
N GLN A 36 -27.47 -0.76 1.00
CA GLN A 36 -27.43 0.17 2.13
C GLN A 36 -28.36 -0.37 3.22
N PRO A 37 -27.92 -0.34 4.48
CA PRO A 37 -28.84 -0.07 5.57
C PRO A 37 -28.54 1.32 6.15
N THR A 38 -29.43 2.27 5.84
CA THR A 38 -29.74 3.43 6.68
C THR A 38 -30.54 2.95 7.89
N GLN A 39 -30.16 3.36 9.10
CA GLN A 39 -30.94 4.00 10.18
C GLN A 39 -29.94 4.16 11.36
N ASP A 40 -29.48 5.36 11.67
CA ASP A 40 -30.10 6.37 12.54
C ASP A 40 -30.30 5.93 14.00
N GLU A 41 -29.75 6.78 14.89
CA GLU A 41 -30.07 6.96 16.32
C GLU A 41 -29.58 5.85 17.31
N THR A 42 -28.99 6.12 18.48
CA THR A 42 -28.86 7.32 19.33
C THR A 42 -27.62 7.16 20.23
N ALA A 43 -27.01 8.28 20.60
CA ALA A 43 -26.05 8.37 21.68
C ALA A 43 -26.75 8.36 23.05
N LYS A 44 -26.33 7.50 23.97
CA LYS A 44 -26.40 7.79 25.41
C LYS A 44 -25.26 7.11 26.17
N LYS A 45 -24.27 7.91 26.54
CA LYS A 45 -23.36 7.65 27.66
C LYS A 45 -24.16 7.75 28.95
N GLN A 46 -24.01 6.78 29.85
CA GLN A 46 -24.14 6.99 31.29
C GLN A 46 -23.23 5.98 32.00
N ASP A 47 -22.27 6.51 32.75
CA ASP A 47 -21.54 5.83 33.82
C ASP A 47 -22.50 5.60 35.00
N THR A 48 -22.47 4.43 35.67
CA THR A 48 -22.74 4.29 37.11
C THR A 48 -22.54 2.84 37.62
N GLU A 49 -21.55 2.72 38.50
CA GLU A 49 -21.46 1.97 39.76
C GLU A 49 -22.31 0.71 40.04
N SER A 50 -21.56 -0.32 40.46
CA SER A 50 -21.82 -1.32 41.50
C SER A 50 -22.91 -0.99 42.54
N ALA A 51 -23.95 -1.83 42.62
CA ALA A 51 -24.61 -2.18 43.90
C ALA A 51 -25.45 -3.47 43.73
N LEU A 52 -25.38 -4.31 44.76
CA LEU A 52 -26.16 -5.52 45.00
C LEU A 52 -27.65 -5.18 45.22
N ASP A 53 -28.58 -6.02 44.76
CA ASP A 53 -29.55 -6.69 45.67
C ASP A 53 -30.46 -7.72 44.98
N GLU A 54 -30.80 -8.75 45.76
CA GLU A 54 -31.77 -9.80 45.52
C GLU A 54 -33.21 -9.29 45.61
N GLN A 55 -34.14 -9.82 44.79
CA GLN A 55 -35.32 -10.60 45.23
C GLN A 55 -36.38 -10.80 44.12
N SER A 56 -36.71 -12.08 43.94
CA SER A 56 -38.02 -12.70 43.63
C SER A 56 -39.07 -11.95 42.81
N ASN A 57 -39.47 -12.55 41.68
CA ASN A 57 -40.88 -12.91 41.50
C ASN A 57 -41.02 -14.14 40.58
N ALA A 58 -41.92 -15.03 40.97
CA ALA A 58 -42.24 -16.29 40.30
C ALA A 58 -43.47 -16.14 39.39
N GLU A 59 -43.76 -17.23 38.67
CA GLU A 59 -44.88 -17.46 37.72
C GLU A 59 -44.78 -16.77 36.36
N ALA A 60 -45.11 -17.38 35.23
CA ALA A 60 -45.31 -18.76 34.79
C ALA A 60 -45.72 -18.58 33.32
N GLU A 61 -45.00 -19.17 32.35
CA GLU A 61 -45.66 -19.73 31.17
C GLU A 61 -44.70 -20.65 30.41
N ALA A 62 -45.11 -21.91 30.38
CA ALA A 62 -44.43 -23.02 29.75
C ALA A 62 -44.51 -22.86 28.22
N THR A 63 -43.35 -22.75 27.57
CA THR A 63 -43.23 -23.13 26.16
C THR A 63 -42.23 -24.27 26.06
N THR A 64 -42.79 -25.47 26.05
CA THR A 64 -42.19 -26.76 25.69
C THR A 64 -41.41 -26.61 24.38
N THR A 65 -40.10 -26.38 24.44
CA THR A 65 -39.22 -26.60 23.29
C THR A 65 -38.89 -28.07 23.27
N THR A 66 -39.70 -28.77 22.49
CA THR A 66 -39.56 -30.15 22.05
C THR A 66 -38.11 -30.44 21.68
N THR A 67 -37.44 -31.21 22.54
CA THR A 67 -36.29 -32.05 22.20
C THR A 67 -36.68 -32.89 20.98
N PRO A 68 -36.11 -32.67 19.79
CA PRO A 68 -36.25 -33.63 18.70
C PRO A 68 -35.34 -34.80 19.06
N GLU A 69 -35.98 -35.94 19.29
CA GLU A 69 -35.40 -37.27 19.31
C GLU A 69 -34.41 -37.42 18.14
N GLU A 70 -33.14 -37.58 18.48
CA GLU A 70 -31.99 -37.56 17.59
C GLU A 70 -31.92 -38.87 16.79
N GLU A 71 -32.68 -38.94 15.71
CA GLU A 71 -32.40 -39.87 14.60
C GLU A 71 -30.98 -39.55 14.06
N PRO A 72 -30.07 -40.52 13.93
CA PRO A 72 -28.72 -40.27 13.43
C PRO A 72 -28.79 -39.87 11.97
N ALA A 73 -28.91 -38.56 11.72
CA ALA A 73 -28.93 -37.97 10.40
C ALA A 73 -27.74 -38.50 9.60
N ALA A 74 -28.03 -39.30 8.56
CA ALA A 74 -27.03 -39.96 7.75
C ALA A 74 -25.95 -38.93 7.34
N PRO A 75 -24.65 -39.26 7.53
CA PRO A 75 -23.59 -38.29 7.32
C PRO A 75 -23.68 -37.76 5.89
N ILE A 76 -23.90 -36.45 5.77
CA ILE A 76 -23.96 -35.74 4.50
C ILE A 76 -22.68 -36.12 3.76
N LYS A 77 -22.82 -36.83 2.63
CA LYS A 77 -21.68 -37.34 1.86
C LYS A 77 -20.92 -36.15 1.28
N GLU A 78 -19.93 -35.67 2.02
CA GLU A 78 -19.08 -34.57 1.57
C GLU A 78 -18.32 -34.97 0.31
N SER A 79 -18.15 -34.01 -0.60
CA SER A 79 -17.33 -34.24 -1.78
C SER A 79 -15.90 -34.63 -1.40
N ARG A 80 -15.23 -35.42 -2.26
CA ARG A 80 -13.83 -35.81 -2.07
C ARG A 80 -12.90 -34.60 -1.86
N ARG A 81 -13.19 -33.47 -2.54
CA ARG A 81 -12.42 -32.21 -2.39
C ARG A 81 -12.60 -31.62 -1.00
N ARG A 82 -13.83 -31.59 -0.49
CA ARG A 82 -14.13 -31.09 0.86
C ARG A 82 -13.47 -31.95 1.94
N ARG A 83 -13.48 -33.28 1.80
CA ARG A 83 -12.77 -34.20 2.70
C ARG A 83 -11.27 -33.90 2.77
N ARG A 84 -10.60 -33.76 1.62
CA ARG A 84 -9.16 -33.41 1.56
C ARG A 84 -8.87 -32.03 2.13
N PHE A 85 -9.77 -31.06 1.92
CA PHE A 85 -9.64 -29.75 2.52
C PHE A 85 -9.71 -29.83 4.05
N HIS A 86 -10.67 -30.57 4.62
CA HIS A 86 -10.76 -30.75 6.07
C HIS A 86 -9.57 -31.53 6.64
N GLU A 87 -9.08 -32.54 5.92
CA GLU A 87 -7.85 -33.26 6.27
C GLU A 87 -6.65 -32.30 6.34
N TRP A 88 -6.48 -31.42 5.35
CA TRP A 88 -5.43 -30.42 5.37
C TRP A 88 -5.64 -29.38 6.47
N ALA A 89 -6.84 -28.81 6.61
CA ALA A 89 -7.18 -27.78 7.57
C ALA A 89 -6.98 -28.25 9.02
N ASN A 90 -7.35 -29.50 9.32
CA ASN A 90 -7.20 -30.11 10.64
C ASN A 90 -5.78 -30.63 10.90
N GLY A 91 -5.03 -30.96 9.85
CA GLY A 91 -3.63 -31.38 9.90
C GLY A 91 -2.66 -30.21 9.72
N ALA A 92 -1.97 -30.19 8.58
CA ALA A 92 -0.90 -29.22 8.28
C ALA A 92 -1.36 -27.74 8.30
N GLY A 93 -2.64 -27.50 8.00
CA GLY A 93 -3.28 -26.19 7.96
C GLY A 93 -3.58 -25.61 9.34
N LYS A 94 -3.61 -26.43 10.40
CA LYS A 94 -4.04 -26.02 11.75
C LYS A 94 -3.17 -24.91 12.35
N LYS A 95 -1.87 -24.88 12.00
CA LYS A 95 -0.93 -23.82 12.41
C LYS A 95 -1.24 -22.43 11.82
N TYR A 96 -2.02 -22.39 10.74
CA TYR A 96 -2.46 -21.14 10.10
C TYR A 96 -3.85 -20.69 10.57
N ALA A 97 -4.48 -21.41 11.51
CA ALA A 97 -5.81 -21.05 12.03
C ALA A 97 -5.80 -19.76 12.88
N ARG A 98 -4.65 -19.43 13.49
CA ARG A 98 -4.44 -18.20 14.27
C ARG A 98 -3.21 -17.47 13.75
N ALA A 99 -3.19 -16.15 13.92
CA ALA A 99 -1.99 -15.36 13.66
C ALA A 99 -0.89 -15.75 14.66
N ALA A 100 0.36 -15.73 14.20
CA ALA A 100 1.51 -15.89 15.08
C ALA A 100 1.88 -14.52 15.67
N ASP A 101 2.10 -14.45 16.97
CA ASP A 101 2.48 -13.19 17.63
C ASP A 101 3.92 -12.82 17.25
N GLY A 102 4.10 -11.58 16.79
CA GLY A 102 5.42 -11.03 16.46
C GLY A 102 6.07 -11.54 15.16
N THR A 103 5.48 -12.52 14.46
CA THR A 103 6.03 -13.05 13.19
C THR A 103 4.96 -13.15 12.09
N THR A 104 5.40 -13.17 10.84
CA THR A 104 4.49 -13.41 9.71
C THR A 104 4.12 -14.89 9.61
N ASN A 105 2.83 -15.22 9.68
CA ASN A 105 2.35 -16.60 9.55
C ASN A 105 2.13 -17.00 8.08
N TYR A 106 3.19 -16.96 7.27
CA TYR A 106 3.13 -17.34 5.85
C TYR A 106 3.38 -18.83 5.64
N LEU A 107 2.87 -19.36 4.53
CA LEU A 107 2.98 -20.78 4.16
C LEU A 107 4.43 -21.30 4.14
N ASN A 108 5.37 -20.46 3.68
CA ASN A 108 6.80 -20.76 3.57
C ASN A 108 7.65 -19.98 4.60
N GLY A 109 7.02 -19.36 5.61
CA GLY A 109 7.70 -18.52 6.61
C GLY A 109 8.03 -17.11 6.09
N GLU A 110 8.88 -16.99 5.07
CA GLU A 110 9.40 -15.68 4.60
C GLU A 110 8.53 -15.04 3.51
N THR A 111 8.06 -15.81 2.54
CA THR A 111 7.27 -15.31 1.41
C THR A 111 5.80 -15.64 1.56
N PRO A 112 4.88 -14.67 1.41
CA PRO A 112 3.43 -14.90 1.54
C PRO A 112 2.89 -15.80 0.43
N PHE A 113 3.47 -15.73 -0.77
CA PHE A 113 3.01 -16.50 -1.93
C PHE A 113 4.12 -17.46 -2.40
N PRO A 114 3.86 -18.77 -2.43
CA PRO A 114 4.87 -19.74 -2.86
C PRO A 114 5.28 -19.56 -4.33
N ASN A 115 4.37 -19.10 -5.18
CA ASN A 115 4.61 -18.92 -6.62
C ASN A 115 5.25 -17.57 -6.97
N ASN A 116 5.39 -16.65 -6.01
CA ASN A 116 5.97 -15.32 -6.25
C ASN A 116 7.01 -14.98 -5.17
N PRO A 117 8.28 -15.39 -5.35
CA PRO A 117 9.33 -15.13 -4.36
C PRO A 117 9.81 -13.68 -4.33
N LEU A 118 9.48 -12.88 -5.36
CA LEU A 118 9.85 -11.47 -5.44
C LEU A 118 8.99 -10.59 -4.53
N PHE A 119 7.76 -11.03 -4.23
CA PHE A 119 6.89 -10.29 -3.35
C PHE A 119 7.21 -10.58 -1.88
N ARG A 120 7.96 -9.68 -1.26
CA ARG A 120 8.24 -9.67 0.19
C ARG A 120 7.69 -8.39 0.80
N PRO A 121 6.64 -8.45 1.63
CA PRO A 121 6.12 -7.25 2.27
C PRO A 121 7.19 -6.67 3.18
N ARG A 122 7.34 -5.35 3.15
CA ARG A 122 8.26 -4.65 4.07
C ARG A 122 7.68 -4.70 5.49
N PRO A 123 8.50 -4.99 6.51
CA PRO A 123 8.02 -5.02 7.89
C PRO A 123 7.49 -3.65 8.31
N PRO A 124 6.44 -3.60 9.15
CA PRO A 124 5.97 -2.35 9.73
C PRO A 124 7.06 -1.73 10.62
N ILE A 125 7.01 -0.41 10.77
CA ILE A 125 7.93 0.32 11.65
C ILE A 125 7.54 0.03 13.10
N SER A 126 8.54 -0.25 13.95
CA SER A 126 8.27 -0.52 15.36
C SER A 126 7.88 0.75 16.12
N ASP A 127 7.05 0.62 17.15
CA ASP A 127 6.52 1.74 17.92
C ASP A 127 7.63 2.54 18.60
N ALA A 128 8.66 1.84 19.10
CA ALA A 128 9.86 2.47 19.64
C ALA A 128 10.59 3.33 18.61
N GLN A 129 10.67 2.89 17.34
CA GLN A 129 11.24 3.70 16.26
C GLN A 129 10.36 4.90 15.94
N ARG A 130 9.03 4.73 15.95
CA ARG A 130 8.07 5.84 15.75
C ARG A 130 8.23 6.92 16.82
N GLN A 131 8.36 6.52 18.08
CA GLN A 131 8.61 7.45 19.18
C GLN A 131 9.93 8.18 19.01
N LYS A 132 11.03 7.46 18.71
CA LYS A 132 12.34 8.08 18.48
C LYS A 132 12.33 9.11 17.35
N LEU A 133 11.61 8.82 16.27
CA LEU A 133 11.41 9.77 15.16
C LEU A 133 10.69 11.02 15.62
N TYR A 134 9.62 10.85 16.40
CA TYR A 134 8.84 11.93 16.95
C TYR A 134 9.65 12.81 17.90
N ASP A 135 10.39 12.21 18.83
CA ASP A 135 11.24 12.92 19.78
C ASP A 135 12.35 13.71 19.05
N THR A 136 12.96 13.11 18.03
CA THR A 136 14.00 13.78 17.21
C THR A 136 13.41 14.97 16.46
N TYR A 137 12.21 14.82 15.90
CA TYR A 137 11.52 15.90 15.20
C TYR A 137 11.12 17.05 16.13
N LEU A 138 10.63 16.73 17.33
CA LEU A 138 10.24 17.72 18.33
C LEU A 138 11.42 18.52 18.88
N SER A 139 12.62 17.92 18.94
CA SER A 139 13.81 18.63 19.44
C SER A 139 14.17 19.83 18.56
N ASP A 140 14.27 19.65 17.25
CA ASP A 140 14.62 20.70 16.29
C ASP A 140 13.89 20.48 14.95
N PRO A 141 12.69 21.06 14.74
CA PRO A 141 11.91 20.83 13.53
C PRO A 141 12.55 21.45 12.27
N GLU A 142 13.37 22.49 12.41
CA GLU A 142 14.06 23.14 11.30
C GLU A 142 15.27 22.32 10.80
N SER A 143 16.03 21.72 11.73
CA SER A 143 17.21 20.94 11.38
C SER A 143 16.82 19.53 10.90
N TRP A 144 15.87 18.90 11.60
CA TRP A 144 15.36 17.55 11.33
C TRP A 144 14.07 17.56 10.54
N THR A 145 14.16 17.98 9.28
CA THR A 145 13.02 17.85 8.34
C THR A 145 12.60 16.38 8.22
N ILE A 146 11.31 16.14 7.97
CA ILE A 146 10.74 14.78 7.84
C ILE A 146 11.52 13.95 6.80
N ARG A 147 12.00 14.59 5.73
CA ARG A 147 12.78 13.95 4.65
C ARG A 147 14.21 13.60 5.07
N LYS A 148 14.87 14.46 5.84
CA LYS A 148 16.18 14.15 6.44
C LYS A 148 16.06 12.98 7.42
N LEU A 149 15.00 12.95 8.23
CA LEU A 149 14.70 11.82 9.11
C LEU A 149 14.43 10.54 8.31
N ALA A 150 13.60 10.59 7.27
CA ALA A 150 13.34 9.44 6.40
C ALA A 150 14.63 8.87 5.80
N THR A 151 15.53 9.73 5.34
CA THR A 151 16.85 9.33 4.81
C THR A 151 17.74 8.72 5.89
N LYS A 152 17.78 9.30 7.09
CA LYS A 152 18.59 8.81 8.22
C LYS A 152 18.15 7.43 8.71
N PHE A 153 16.84 7.20 8.76
CA PHE A 153 16.25 5.95 9.25
C PHE A 153 15.93 4.94 8.12
N ASN A 154 16.25 5.25 6.86
CA ASN A 154 15.93 4.45 5.68
C ASN A 154 14.44 4.09 5.56
N ILE A 155 13.56 5.00 5.99
CA ILE A 155 12.11 4.85 5.92
C ILE A 155 11.61 5.57 4.66
N SER A 156 10.52 5.07 4.08
CA SER A 156 9.96 5.66 2.87
C SER A 156 9.40 7.07 3.11
N ILE A 157 9.26 7.83 2.03
CA ILE A 157 8.72 9.21 2.03
C ILE A 157 7.30 9.27 2.63
N ARG A 158 6.57 8.15 2.76
CA ARG A 158 5.29 8.06 3.51
C ARG A 158 5.42 8.33 5.01
N MET A 159 6.60 8.66 5.52
CA MET A 159 6.82 9.16 6.89
C MET A 159 5.88 10.32 7.26
N GLU A 160 5.55 11.19 6.31
CA GLU A 160 4.63 12.32 6.51
C GLU A 160 3.27 11.85 7.06
N ARG A 161 2.76 10.72 6.56
CA ARG A 161 1.53 10.09 7.06
C ARG A 161 1.71 9.47 8.44
N LEU A 162 2.88 8.89 8.71
CA LEU A 162 3.18 8.28 10.00
C LEU A 162 3.21 9.31 11.13
N MET A 163 3.71 10.50 10.82
CA MET A 163 3.85 11.63 11.75
C MET A 163 2.60 12.52 11.80
N GLY A 164 1.52 12.16 11.07
CA GLY A 164 0.28 12.94 11.03
C GLY A 164 0.42 14.33 10.41
N ALA A 165 1.51 14.62 9.68
CA ALA A 165 1.77 15.93 9.08
C ALA A 165 0.81 16.25 7.92
N ASP A 166 0.18 15.23 7.34
CA ASP A 166 -0.81 15.34 6.26
C ASP A 166 -2.25 15.21 6.79
N GLN A 167 -2.83 16.28 7.35
CA GLN A 167 -4.25 16.31 7.74
C GLN A 167 -5.22 16.61 6.58
N SER A 168 -4.75 17.03 5.39
CA SER A 168 -5.64 17.17 4.24
C SER A 168 -5.60 15.91 3.39
N VAL A 169 -6.63 15.09 3.56
CA VAL A 169 -6.96 13.88 2.79
C VAL A 169 -7.26 14.26 1.34
N THR A 170 -6.27 14.71 0.58
CA THR A 170 -6.32 14.54 -0.87
C THR A 170 -5.82 13.12 -1.12
N PRO A 171 -6.67 12.20 -1.62
CA PRO A 171 -6.20 10.88 -2.04
C PRO A 171 -5.05 11.13 -3.02
N LEU A 172 -3.88 10.62 -2.64
CA LEU A 172 -2.67 10.76 -3.42
C LEU A 172 -2.92 9.94 -4.69
N ASN A 173 -3.42 10.60 -5.74
CA ASN A 173 -3.55 10.06 -7.07
C ASN A 173 -2.13 9.84 -7.60
N GLU A 174 -1.46 8.81 -7.10
CA GLU A 174 -0.31 8.22 -7.77
C GLU A 174 -0.86 7.83 -9.16
N PRO A 175 -0.42 8.46 -10.26
CA PRO A 175 -0.95 8.13 -11.56
C PRO A 175 -0.75 6.64 -11.77
N LEU A 176 -1.82 5.91 -12.14
CA LEU A 176 -1.76 4.47 -12.46
C LEU A 176 -0.82 4.15 -13.63
N VAL A 177 -0.26 5.19 -14.25
CA VAL A 177 0.77 5.11 -15.27
C VAL A 177 2.10 4.86 -14.56
N ASP A 178 2.64 3.67 -14.78
CA ASP A 178 4.00 3.31 -14.37
C ASP A 178 4.97 4.32 -14.99
N VAL A 179 5.40 5.31 -14.19
CA VAL A 179 6.39 6.29 -14.60
C VAL A 179 7.73 5.58 -14.56
N PHE A 180 7.95 4.67 -15.51
CA PHE A 180 9.30 4.36 -15.91
C PHE A 180 9.90 5.69 -16.34
N PRO A 181 10.89 6.23 -15.60
CA PRO A 181 11.55 7.44 -16.06
C PRO A 181 12.01 7.12 -17.48
N PRO A 182 11.84 8.03 -18.47
CA PRO A 182 12.23 7.74 -19.84
C PRO A 182 13.73 7.43 -19.87
N VAL A 183 14.05 6.14 -19.77
CA VAL A 183 15.40 5.64 -19.83
C VAL A 183 15.74 5.75 -21.30
N ARG A 184 16.72 6.60 -21.60
CA ARG A 184 17.20 6.74 -22.98
C ARG A 184 17.71 5.38 -23.44
N LYS A 185 17.71 5.19 -24.76
CA LYS A 185 18.39 4.06 -25.40
C LYS A 185 19.82 3.95 -24.84
N PRO A 186 20.35 2.73 -24.61
CA PRO A 186 21.72 2.55 -24.15
C PRO A 186 22.68 3.30 -25.07
N PHE A 187 23.61 4.05 -24.48
CA PHE A 187 24.56 4.91 -25.19
C PHE A 187 25.97 4.39 -24.92
N PHE A 188 26.71 4.08 -25.99
CA PHE A 188 28.08 3.61 -25.92
C PHE A 188 29.01 4.68 -26.50
N LYS A 189 30.12 4.95 -25.83
CA LYS A 189 31.15 5.89 -26.28
C LYS A 189 32.48 5.15 -26.28
N SER A 190 33.20 5.18 -27.40
CA SER A 190 34.57 4.70 -27.44
C SER A 190 35.47 5.65 -26.65
N LEU A 191 36.29 5.08 -25.77
CA LEU A 191 37.29 5.76 -24.96
C LEU A 191 38.64 5.08 -25.20
N GLU A 192 39.72 5.79 -24.94
CA GLU A 192 41.06 5.20 -24.94
C GLU A 192 41.17 4.18 -23.81
N GLU A 193 41.96 3.12 -24.02
CA GLU A 193 41.99 1.96 -23.12
C GLU A 193 42.48 2.32 -21.71
N ASP A 194 43.34 3.34 -21.61
CA ASP A 194 43.90 3.81 -20.34
C ASP A 194 43.11 4.98 -19.71
N ALA A 195 41.99 5.41 -20.31
CA ALA A 195 41.22 6.53 -19.81
C ALA A 195 40.22 6.11 -18.72
N ASP A 196 40.35 6.69 -17.53
CA ASP A 196 39.38 6.49 -16.45
C ASP A 196 38.02 7.13 -16.79
N PHE A 197 36.95 6.33 -16.79
CA PHE A 197 35.60 6.81 -17.04
C PHE A 197 34.73 6.79 -15.78
N GLY A 198 34.61 7.96 -15.14
CA GLY A 198 33.85 8.11 -13.91
C GLY A 198 32.35 8.41 -14.12
N HIS A 199 31.61 8.41 -13.02
CA HIS A 199 30.19 8.77 -13.01
C HIS A 199 29.92 10.24 -13.43
N LYS A 200 30.89 11.15 -13.22
CA LYS A 200 30.79 12.56 -13.64
C LYS A 200 30.86 12.68 -15.17
N ASP A 201 31.76 11.93 -15.80
CA ASP A 201 31.89 11.90 -17.26
C ASP A 201 30.69 11.26 -17.94
N ALA A 202 30.15 10.19 -17.34
CA ALA A 202 28.89 9.60 -17.78
C ALA A 202 27.72 10.60 -17.77
N ALA A 203 27.61 11.40 -16.71
CA ALA A 203 26.58 12.44 -16.61
C ALA A 203 26.75 13.51 -17.71
N LYS A 204 28.00 13.93 -17.96
CA LYS A 204 28.36 14.88 -19.02
C LYS A 204 28.01 14.34 -20.41
N VAL A 205 28.33 13.07 -20.69
CA VAL A 205 27.99 12.40 -21.95
C VAL A 205 26.47 12.32 -22.16
N LEU A 206 25.72 12.00 -21.11
CA LEU A 206 24.26 11.92 -21.15
C LEU A 206 23.56 13.29 -21.18
N LYS A 207 24.31 14.38 -20.97
CA LYS A 207 23.79 15.75 -20.77
C LYS A 207 22.81 15.81 -19.60
N ARG A 208 23.19 15.21 -18.47
CA ARG A 208 22.38 15.14 -17.24
C ARG A 208 23.23 15.57 -16.03
N MET A 209 22.55 15.92 -14.93
CA MET A 209 23.21 16.13 -13.64
C MET A 209 23.75 14.79 -13.10
N PRO A 210 24.89 14.79 -12.38
CA PRO A 210 25.38 13.59 -11.72
C PRO A 210 24.38 13.12 -10.64
N PHE A 211 24.36 11.80 -10.38
CA PHE A 211 23.34 11.19 -9.51
C PHE A 211 23.31 11.77 -8.08
N GLY A 212 24.46 12.09 -7.51
CA GLY A 212 24.55 12.72 -6.18
C GLY A 212 23.81 14.05 -6.11
N GLU A 213 24.08 14.96 -7.05
CA GLU A 213 23.40 16.26 -7.14
C GLU A 213 21.92 16.11 -7.46
N LEU A 214 21.55 15.11 -8.26
CA LEU A 214 20.15 14.84 -8.59
C LEU A 214 19.34 14.45 -7.35
N ARG A 215 19.93 13.67 -6.43
CA ARG A 215 19.31 13.32 -5.15
C ARG A 215 19.08 14.55 -4.28
N GLU A 216 20.09 15.40 -4.14
CA GLU A 216 20.01 16.64 -3.36
C GLU A 216 18.99 17.62 -3.96
N HIS A 217 18.99 17.77 -5.28
CA HIS A 217 18.04 18.61 -6.00
C HIS A 217 16.60 18.14 -5.79
N THR A 218 16.34 16.83 -5.84
CA THR A 218 15.00 16.28 -5.54
C THR A 218 14.59 16.60 -4.11
N ILE A 219 15.46 16.36 -3.12
CA ILE A 219 15.18 16.69 -1.71
C ILE A 219 14.87 18.18 -1.55
N ARG A 220 15.70 19.07 -2.10
CA ARG A 220 15.53 20.53 -2.02
C ARG A 220 14.22 20.98 -2.69
N LYS A 221 13.88 20.43 -3.86
CA LYS A 221 12.64 20.77 -4.57
C LYS A 221 11.42 20.36 -3.77
N GLU A 222 11.41 19.15 -3.24
CA GLU A 222 10.33 18.65 -2.40
C GLU A 222 10.19 19.43 -1.08
N GLU A 223 11.32 19.81 -0.45
CA GLU A 223 11.32 20.68 0.72
C GLU A 223 10.72 22.06 0.38
N ALA A 224 11.10 22.66 -0.75
CA ALA A 224 10.52 23.95 -1.18
C ALA A 224 9.02 23.84 -1.46
N ASP A 225 8.57 22.75 -2.08
CA ASP A 225 7.15 22.50 -2.34
C ASP A 225 6.36 22.30 -1.03
N PHE A 226 6.97 21.67 -0.02
CA PHE A 226 6.39 21.53 1.32
C PHE A 226 6.18 22.90 2.00
N HIS A 227 7.19 23.77 1.97
CA HIS A 227 7.09 25.11 2.55
C HIS A 227 6.04 25.98 1.83
N LYS A 228 5.87 25.83 0.51
CA LYS A 228 4.79 26.54 -0.21
C LYS A 228 3.40 26.09 0.24
N LYS A 229 3.21 24.80 0.50
CA LYS A 229 1.90 24.24 0.87
C LYS A 229 1.43 24.71 2.26
N THR A 230 2.35 24.94 3.20
CA THR A 230 2.02 25.46 4.54
C THR A 230 1.62 26.94 4.51
N VAL A 231 2.30 27.77 3.71
CA VAL A 231 2.01 29.21 3.60
C VAL A 231 0.64 29.48 2.95
N VAL A 232 0.27 28.73 1.90
CA VAL A 232 -1.01 28.94 1.18
C VAL A 232 -2.25 28.62 2.03
N LYS A 233 -2.12 27.79 3.07
CA LYS A 233 -3.24 27.51 4.00
C LYS A 233 -3.48 28.64 5.01
N GLY A 234 -2.55 29.59 5.18
CA GLY A 234 -2.66 30.68 6.15
C GLY A 234 -3.48 31.90 5.70
N GLU A 235 -3.69 32.09 4.38
CA GLU A 235 -4.20 33.36 3.85
C GLU A 235 -5.69 33.39 3.48
N LYS A 236 -6.43 32.28 3.58
CA LYS A 236 -7.89 32.30 3.46
C LYS A 236 -8.55 32.55 4.82
N LYS A 237 -8.31 33.72 5.41
CA LYS A 237 -9.25 34.30 6.39
C LYS A 237 -10.48 34.79 5.64
N GLY A 238 -11.35 33.87 5.26
CA GLY A 238 -12.74 34.21 5.00
C GLY A 238 -13.37 34.71 6.31
N ASN A 239 -14.11 35.81 6.25
CA ASN A 239 -14.95 36.31 7.33
C ASN A 239 -15.75 35.17 7.97
N LEU A 240 -15.29 34.66 9.11
CA LEU A 240 -16.10 33.79 9.95
C LEU A 240 -17.04 34.72 10.72
N LEU A 241 -18.25 34.88 10.19
CA LEU A 241 -19.35 35.56 10.88
C LEU A 241 -19.71 34.71 12.10
N ILE A 242 -19.27 35.12 13.27
CA ILE A 242 -19.73 34.55 14.55
C ILE A 242 -21.16 35.08 14.73
N VAL A 243 -22.14 34.23 14.45
CA VAL A 243 -23.54 34.52 14.79
C VAL A 243 -23.73 34.12 16.25
N ASP A 244 -23.74 35.10 17.14
CA ASP A 244 -24.10 34.93 18.56
C ASP A 244 -25.55 34.41 18.66
N THR A 245 -25.72 33.16 19.09
CA THR A 245 -27.04 32.55 19.33
C THR A 245 -27.50 32.66 20.79
N SER A 246 -26.96 33.60 21.58
CA SER A 246 -27.24 33.71 23.02
C SER A 246 -28.57 34.40 23.38
N ALA A 247 -29.46 34.68 22.41
CA ALA A 247 -30.75 35.32 22.68
C ALA A 247 -31.93 34.53 22.09
N ARG A 248 -32.40 33.51 22.82
CA ARG A 248 -33.83 33.14 22.83
C ARG A 248 -34.30 33.10 24.28
N LYS A 249 -35.03 34.16 24.65
CA LYS A 249 -35.92 34.19 25.81
C LYS A 249 -37.18 33.38 25.50
#